data_AF-A0A258JE87-F1
#
_entry.id   AF-A0A258JE87-F1
#
_cell.length_a   1.000
_cell.length_b   1.000
_cell.length_c   1.000
_cell.angle_alpha   90.00
_cell.angle_beta   90.00
_cell.angle_gamma   90.00
#
_symmetry.space_group_name_H-M   'P 1'
#
loop_
_entity.id
_entity.type
_entity.pdbx_description
1 polymer ?
#
loop_
_entity_poly.entity_id
_entity_poly.type
_entity_poly.pdbx_seq_one_letter_code
_entity_poly.pdbx_strand_id
1 'polypeptide(L)'
;MTKPISDKAEVTIEYPDKVYMGSFERSSRFEAHLDGNGIALTLERPGAEDVRKSVHLHLHFGLFADILRDLAATVASVPKDDVLHREQLTEAVAALHKALQAG
;
A
#
# COMPACT_ATOMS: atom_id res chain seq x y z
N MET A 1 5.11 9.47 -10.66
CA MET A 1 4.34 8.91 -11.80
C MET A 1 3.50 7.74 -11.28
N THR A 2 2.19 7.79 -11.48
CA THR A 2 1.26 6.71 -11.08
C THR A 2 1.45 5.44 -11.93
N LYS A 3 1.38 4.26 -11.31
CA LYS A 3 1.50 2.94 -11.95
C LYS A 3 0.16 2.18 -11.85
N PRO A 4 -0.16 1.25 -12.76
CA PRO A 4 -1.36 0.42 -12.62
C PRO A 4 -1.29 -0.45 -11.36
N ILE A 5 -2.44 -0.69 -10.73
CA ILE A 5 -2.55 -1.70 -9.66
C ILE A 5 -2.54 -3.09 -10.32
N SER A 6 -1.66 -3.97 -9.85
CA SER A 6 -1.54 -5.35 -10.36
C SER A 6 -2.67 -6.27 -9.89
N ASP A 7 -3.21 -6.00 -8.70
CA ASP A 7 -4.25 -6.78 -8.06
C ASP A 7 -5.40 -5.90 -7.53
N LYS A 8 -5.63 -5.86 -6.21
CA LYS A 8 -6.73 -5.13 -5.58
C LYS A 8 -6.27 -4.42 -4.30
N ALA A 9 -6.88 -3.27 -4.02
CA ALA A 9 -6.87 -2.64 -2.70
C ALA A 9 -8.31 -2.38 -2.25
N GLU A 10 -8.60 -2.65 -1.00
CA GLU A 10 -9.86 -2.31 -0.35
C GLU A 10 -9.56 -1.28 0.73
N VAL A 11 -10.34 -0.19 0.75
CA VAL A 11 -10.17 0.90 1.70
C VAL A 11 -11.49 1.16 2.39
N THR A 12 -11.43 1.20 3.72
CA THR A 12 -12.55 1.58 4.59
C THR A 12 -12.08 2.64 5.57
N ILE A 13 -12.85 3.72 5.70
CA ILE A 13 -12.68 4.77 6.72
C ILE A 13 -13.98 4.83 7.50
N GLU A 14 -13.91 4.55 8.79
CA GLU A 14 -15.06 4.54 9.69
C GLU A 14 -14.98 5.72 10.66
N TYR A 15 -16.05 6.51 10.66
CA TYR A 15 -16.38 7.51 11.66
C TYR A 15 -17.58 7.00 12.47
N PRO A 16 -17.82 7.53 13.68
CA PRO A 16 -18.94 7.09 14.52
C PRO A 16 -20.31 7.11 13.83
N ASP A 17 -20.52 8.01 12.87
CA ASP A 17 -21.79 8.22 12.15
C ASP A 17 -21.70 7.89 10.65
N LYS A 18 -20.51 7.54 10.12
CA LYS A 18 -20.29 7.40 8.67
C LYS A 18 -19.24 6.36 8.34
N VAL A 19 -19.48 5.59 7.29
CA VAL A 19 -18.49 4.68 6.72
C VAL A 19 -18.27 5.02 5.26
N TYR A 20 -17.00 5.25 4.89
CA TYR A 20 -16.57 5.36 3.50
C TYR A 20 -15.83 4.10 3.12
N MET A 21 -16.34 3.36 2.14
CA MET A 21 -15.74 2.10 1.68
C MET A 21 -15.63 2.08 0.16
N GLY A 22 -14.56 1.50 -0.34
CA GLY A 22 -14.38 1.26 -1.77
C GLY A 22 -13.22 0.33 -2.09
N SER A 23 -13.19 -0.13 -3.34
CA SER A 23 -12.09 -0.90 -3.89
C SER A 23 -11.41 -0.16 -5.04
N PHE A 24 -10.12 -0.46 -5.22
CA PHE A 24 -9.30 -0.11 -6.36
C PHE A 24 -8.79 -1.41 -6.98
N GLU A 25 -8.99 -1.58 -8.28
CA GLU A 25 -8.69 -2.81 -9.03
C GLU A 25 -7.77 -2.50 -10.21
N ARG A 26 -7.60 -3.41 -11.17
CA ARG A 26 -6.69 -3.25 -12.32
C ARG A 26 -6.94 -2.02 -13.21
N SER A 27 -8.14 -1.42 -13.16
CA SER A 27 -8.45 -0.15 -13.84
C SER A 27 -7.98 1.10 -13.06
N SER A 28 -7.51 0.90 -11.84
CA SER A 28 -7.01 1.92 -10.93
C SER A 28 -5.48 1.99 -10.97
N ARG A 29 -4.94 3.05 -10.38
CA ARG A 29 -3.53 3.38 -10.35
C ARG A 29 -3.09 3.65 -8.91
N PHE A 30 -1.81 3.46 -8.64
CA PHE A 30 -1.20 3.83 -7.37
C PHE A 30 0.09 4.63 -7.58
N GLU A 31 0.44 5.42 -6.58
CA GLU A 31 1.74 6.04 -6.43
C GLU A 31 2.19 5.90 -4.98
N ALA A 32 3.43 5.47 -4.77
CA ALA A 32 4.04 5.37 -3.46
C ALA A 32 5.45 5.97 -3.51
N HIS A 33 5.80 6.81 -2.56
CA HIS A 33 7.14 7.38 -2.42
C HIS A 33 7.46 7.73 -0.97
N LEU A 34 8.75 7.76 -0.65
CA LEU A 34 9.27 8.36 0.58
C LEU A 34 9.45 9.86 0.33
N ASP A 35 9.15 10.68 1.34
CA ASP A 35 9.37 12.13 1.31
C ASP A 35 10.20 12.60 2.52
N GLY A 36 10.14 13.88 2.88
CA GLY A 36 10.94 14.43 3.97
C GLY A 36 10.54 13.97 5.38
N ASN A 37 9.35 13.38 5.57
CA ASN A 37 8.84 13.02 6.89
C ASN A 37 8.13 11.66 6.97
N GLY A 38 7.93 10.97 5.84
CA GLY A 38 7.23 9.70 5.84
C GLY A 38 7.14 9.01 4.48
N ILE A 39 6.07 8.21 4.36
CA ILE A 39 5.60 7.64 3.10
C ILE A 39 4.30 8.30 2.68
N ALA A 40 4.19 8.60 1.39
CA ALA A 40 2.94 8.98 0.75
C ALA A 40 2.45 7.83 -0.13
N LEU A 41 1.18 7.46 0.02
CA LEU A 41 0.46 6.52 -0.84
C LEU A 41 -0.75 7.22 -1.44
N THR A 42 -0.89 7.16 -2.75
CA THR A 42 -2.11 7.55 -3.46
C THR A 42 -2.66 6.35 -4.20
N LEU A 43 -3.96 6.10 -4.05
CA LEU A 43 -4.74 5.20 -4.91
C LEU A 43 -5.73 6.05 -5.70
N GLU A 44 -5.84 5.81 -7.00
CA GLU A 44 -6.69 6.59 -7.88
C GLU A 44 -7.42 5.68 -8.87
N ARG A 45 -8.74 5.84 -8.96
CA ARG A 45 -9.53 5.37 -10.09
C ARG A 45 -9.90 6.59 -10.94
N PRO A 46 -9.30 6.77 -12.13
CA PRO A 46 -9.66 7.88 -13.00
C PRO A 46 -11.05 7.65 -13.62
N GLY A 47 -11.73 8.73 -14.00
CA GLY A 47 -13.04 8.67 -14.62
C GLY A 47 -13.82 9.99 -14.52
N ALA A 48 -15.07 9.95 -14.98
CA ALA A 48 -16.03 11.03 -14.76
C ALA A 48 -16.36 11.18 -13.26
N GLU A 49 -17.04 12.25 -12.88
CA GLU A 49 -17.22 12.62 -11.47
C GLU A 49 -17.93 11.56 -10.61
N ASP A 50 -18.84 10.82 -11.22
CA ASP A 50 -19.60 9.71 -10.63
C ASP A 50 -18.81 8.41 -10.49
N VAL A 51 -17.65 8.31 -11.17
CA VAL A 51 -16.81 7.11 -11.21
C VAL A 51 -15.47 7.32 -10.51
N ARG A 52 -14.96 8.55 -10.52
CA ARG A 52 -13.64 8.87 -9.98
C ARG A 52 -13.58 8.63 -8.48
N LYS A 53 -12.49 8.04 -8.01
CA LYS A 53 -12.21 7.85 -6.58
C LYS A 53 -10.73 8.06 -6.34
N SER A 54 -10.38 8.68 -5.22
CA SER A 54 -9.00 8.71 -4.76
C SER A 54 -8.92 8.53 -3.26
N VAL A 55 -7.82 7.93 -2.82
CA VAL A 55 -7.41 7.84 -1.42
C VAL A 55 -5.98 8.33 -1.34
N HIS A 56 -5.72 9.22 -0.40
CA HIS A 56 -4.38 9.72 -0.11
C HIS A 56 -4.08 9.41 1.36
N LEU A 57 -3.00 8.66 1.60
CA LEU A 57 -2.53 8.30 2.92
C LEU A 57 -1.09 8.78 3.07
N HIS A 58 -0.79 9.42 4.20
CA HIS A 58 0.57 9.76 4.59
C HIS A 58 0.84 9.17 5.97
N LEU A 59 1.96 8.44 6.10
CA LEU A 59 2.39 7.84 7.35
C LEU A 59 3.80 8.31 7.66
N HIS A 60 4.00 8.87 8.85
CA HIS A 60 5.33 9.24 9.32
C HIS A 60 6.22 8.00 9.48
N PHE A 61 7.55 8.18 9.36
CA PHE A 61 8.50 7.06 9.40
C PHE A 61 8.41 6.18 10.64
N GLY A 62 8.17 6.77 11.81
CA GLY A 62 8.04 6.00 13.07
C GLY A 62 6.91 4.98 12.99
N LEU A 63 5.70 5.43 12.62
CA LEU A 63 4.54 4.56 12.47
C LEU A 63 4.74 3.55 11.34
N PHE A 64 5.32 3.95 10.22
CA PHE A 64 5.58 3.01 9.13
C PHE A 64 6.58 1.91 9.55
N ALA A 65 7.61 2.26 10.33
CA ALA A 65 8.54 1.28 10.88
C ALA A 65 7.88 0.33 11.90
N ASP A 66 6.93 0.83 12.71
CA ASP A 66 6.12 -0.02 13.60
C ASP A 66 5.28 -1.02 12.79
N ILE A 67 4.58 -0.55 11.75
CA ILE A 67 3.79 -1.41 10.85
C ILE A 67 4.67 -2.49 10.20
N LEU A 68 5.85 -2.15 9.69
CA LEU A 68 6.76 -3.14 9.10
C LEU A 68 7.19 -4.21 10.11
N ARG A 69 7.44 -3.84 11.36
CA ARG A 69 7.79 -4.78 12.44
C ARG A 69 6.63 -5.72 12.77
N ASP A 70 5.41 -5.19 12.86
CA ASP A 70 4.22 -6.00 13.12
C ASP A 70 3.91 -6.95 11.95
N LEU A 71 4.03 -6.49 10.70
CA LEU A 71 3.89 -7.34 9.52
C LEU A 71 4.92 -8.48 9.49
N ALA A 72 6.17 -8.19 9.86
CA ALA A 72 7.21 -9.21 9.96
C ALA A 72 6.89 -10.26 11.03
N ALA A 73 6.31 -9.86 12.16
CA ALA A 73 5.87 -10.78 13.21
C ALA A 73 4.73 -11.71 12.75
N THR A 74 3.91 -11.27 11.79
CA THR A 74 2.78 -12.05 11.25
C THR A 74 3.07 -12.75 9.92
N VAL A 75 4.31 -12.78 9.43
CA VAL A 75 4.65 -13.35 8.10
C VAL A 75 4.28 -14.84 7.96
N ALA A 76 4.17 -15.56 9.08
CA ALA A 76 3.74 -16.95 9.13
C ALA A 76 2.26 -17.14 8.71
N SER A 77 1.46 -16.07 8.72
CA SER A 77 0.06 -16.07 8.28
C SER A 77 -0.09 -16.07 6.76
N VAL A 78 0.96 -15.74 6.00
CA VAL A 78 0.94 -15.90 4.53
C VAL A 78 1.00 -17.40 4.20
N PRO A 79 0.02 -17.96 3.47
CA PRO A 79 -0.02 -19.38 3.15
C PRO A 79 1.30 -19.89 2.56
N LYS A 80 1.78 -21.04 3.02
CA LYS A 80 3.11 -21.56 2.64
C LYS A 80 3.16 -22.02 1.18
N ASP A 81 2.02 -22.42 0.64
CA ASP A 81 1.78 -22.83 -0.74
C ASP A 81 1.57 -21.64 -1.69
N ASP A 82 1.38 -20.44 -1.15
CA ASP A 82 1.35 -19.20 -1.93
C ASP A 82 2.77 -18.70 -2.24
N VAL A 83 3.47 -19.47 -3.07
CA VAL A 83 4.87 -19.20 -3.44
C VAL A 83 5.00 -17.83 -4.12
N LEU A 84 4.05 -17.49 -4.99
CA LEU A 84 4.08 -16.26 -5.79
C LEU A 84 4.08 -15.01 -4.91
N HIS A 85 3.12 -14.85 -4.00
CA HIS A 85 3.05 -13.63 -3.18
C HIS A 85 4.19 -13.57 -2.17
N ARG A 86 4.67 -14.72 -1.68
CA ARG A 86 5.84 -14.78 -0.78
C ARG A 86 7.11 -14.30 -1.46
N GLU A 87 7.35 -14.72 -2.71
CA GLU A 87 8.48 -14.26 -3.50
C GLU A 87 8.38 -12.76 -3.79
N GLN A 88 7.22 -12.28 -4.25
CA GLN A 88 6.99 -10.86 -4.53
C GLN A 88 7.25 -9.96 -3.30
N LEU A 89 6.75 -10.36 -2.12
CA LEU A 89 6.99 -9.62 -0.88
C LEU A 89 8.47 -9.64 -0.48
N THR A 90 9.13 -10.79 -0.61
CA THR A 90 10.56 -10.95 -0.28
C THR A 90 11.43 -10.05 -1.15
N GLU A 91 11.20 -10.05 -2.46
CA GLU A 91 11.93 -9.21 -3.41
C GLU A 91 11.72 -7.72 -3.14
N ALA A 92 10.48 -7.30 -2.88
CA ALA A 92 10.15 -5.91 -2.58
C ALA A 92 10.82 -5.41 -1.29
N VAL A 93 10.79 -6.21 -0.22
CA VAL A 93 11.45 -5.88 1.06
C VAL A 93 12.97 -5.82 0.90
N ALA A 94 13.56 -6.77 0.17
CA ALA A 94 14.99 -6.78 -0.09
C ALA A 94 15.45 -5.54 -0.89
N ALA A 95 14.66 -5.13 -1.89
CA ALA A 95 14.92 -3.91 -2.66
C ALA A 95 14.87 -2.65 -1.78
N LEU A 96 13.86 -2.52 -0.91
CA LEU A 96 13.75 -1.39 0.02
C LEU A 96 14.91 -1.38 1.01
N HIS A 97 15.25 -2.52 1.62
CA HIS A 97 16.35 -2.63 2.55
C HIS A 97 17.68 -2.22 1.90
N LYS A 98 17.96 -2.70 0.68
CA LYS A 98 19.17 -2.31 -0.06
C LYS A 98 19.22 -0.82 -0.36
N ALA A 99 18.10 -0.20 -0.73
CA ALA A 99 18.03 1.23 -0.99
C ALA A 99 18.30 2.07 0.26
N LEU A 100 17.77 1.65 1.42
CA LEU A 100 18.02 2.31 2.71
C LEU A 100 19.48 2.21 3.18
N GLN A 101 20.19 1.14 2.82
CA GLN A 101 21.62 0.99 3.13
C GLN A 101 22.53 1.81 2.20
N ALA A 102 22.03 2.19 1.03
CA ALA A 102 22.79 2.93 0.02
C ALA A 102 22.67 4.46 0.18
N GLY A 103 21.70 4.93 0.97
CA GLY A 103 21.52 6.34 1.33
C GLY A 103 22.20 6.68 2.65
#